data_AF-A0A9J6H0B4-F1
#
_entry.id   AF-A0A9J6H0B4-F1
#
_cell.length_a   1.000
_cell.length_b   1.000
_cell.length_c   1.000
_cell.angle_alpha   90.00
_cell.angle_beta   90.00
_cell.angle_gamma   90.00
#
_symmetry.space_group_name_H-M   'P 1'
#
loop_
_entity.id
_entity.type
_entity.pdbx_description
1 polymer ?
#
loop_
_entity_poly.entity_id
_entity_poly.type
_entity_poly.pdbx_seq_one_letter_code
_entity_poly.pdbx_strand_id
1 'polypeptide(L)'
;MENIVYCNNCFRQSSRTLMFHVTSCGYISCKTCTDECTLDTCKMCHDPCSTAALSNNMAPEVRKLFKDAHRNLRRASMTSEFQKIHSWSGFASTRSKSWLA
;
A
#
# COMPACT_ATOMS: atom_id res chain seq x y z
N MET A 1 -4.00 -7.73 2.61
CA MET A 1 -3.40 -6.73 1.70
C MET A 1 -4.47 -6.20 0.76
N GLU A 2 -4.30 -4.97 0.25
CA GLU A 2 -5.15 -4.44 -0.83
C GLU A 2 -4.79 -5.12 -2.15
N ASN A 3 -5.72 -5.20 -3.10
CA ASN A 3 -5.55 -5.90 -4.38
C ASN A 3 -4.62 -5.14 -5.38
N ILE A 4 -3.59 -4.46 -4.89
CA ILE A 4 -2.62 -3.73 -5.72
C ILE A 4 -1.24 -4.38 -5.72
N VAL A 5 -1.06 -5.42 -4.89
CA VAL A 5 0.19 -6.16 -4.78
C VAL A 5 0.15 -7.34 -5.74
N TYR A 6 1.22 -7.53 -6.50
CA TYR A 6 1.38 -8.63 -7.44
C TYR A 6 2.67 -9.40 -7.17
N CYS A 7 2.68 -10.68 -7.51
CA CYS A 7 3.91 -11.47 -7.49
C CYS A 7 4.80 -11.04 -8.65
N ASN A 8 6.06 -10.72 -8.38
CA ASN A 8 7.00 -10.30 -9.42
C ASN A 8 7.44 -11.45 -10.34
N ASN A 9 7.20 -12.71 -9.93
CA ASN A 9 7.54 -13.90 -10.73
C ASN A 9 6.37 -14.40 -11.60
N CYS A 10 5.18 -14.56 -11.02
CA CYS A 10 4.03 -15.15 -11.71
C CYS A 10 2.87 -14.17 -11.97
N PHE A 11 3.04 -12.90 -11.63
CA PHE A 11 2.07 -11.82 -11.84
C PHE A 11 0.69 -12.04 -11.18
N ARG A 12 0.57 -13.04 -10.31
CA ARG A 12 -0.67 -13.28 -9.56
C ARG A 12 -0.90 -12.16 -8.55
N GLN A 13 -2.09 -11.58 -8.60
CA GLN A 13 -2.53 -10.53 -7.69
C GLN A 13 -2.72 -11.08 -6.26
N SER A 14 -2.49 -10.24 -5.27
CA SER A 14 -2.73 -10.59 -3.87
C SER A 14 -4.22 -10.81 -3.59
N SER A 15 -4.52 -11.84 -2.82
CA SER A 15 -5.87 -12.17 -2.37
C SER A 15 -5.88 -12.46 -0.87
N ARG A 16 -7.05 -12.68 -0.28
CA ARG A 16 -7.15 -13.08 1.14
C ARG A 16 -6.56 -14.45 1.42
N THR A 17 -6.49 -15.32 0.41
CA THR A 17 -6.06 -16.72 0.55
C THR A 17 -4.61 -16.95 0.17
N LEU A 18 -4.00 -16.03 -0.57
CA LEU A 18 -2.63 -16.15 -1.05
C LEU A 18 -1.69 -15.29 -0.20
N MET A 19 -0.75 -15.93 0.50
CA MET A 19 0.29 -15.23 1.25
C MET A 19 1.40 -14.74 0.34
N PHE A 20 2.00 -13.61 0.70
CA PHE A 20 3.11 -13.00 -0.03
C PHE A 20 4.27 -12.72 0.91
N HIS A 21 5.47 -12.65 0.35
CA HIS A 21 6.70 -12.28 1.01
C HIS A 21 7.36 -11.15 0.24
N VAL A 22 8.08 -10.28 0.94
CA VAL A 22 8.95 -9.27 0.36
C VAL A 22 10.39 -9.55 0.78
N THR A 23 11.33 -9.43 -0.16
CA THR A 23 12.76 -9.57 0.12
C THR A 23 13.38 -8.23 0.53
N SER A 24 14.55 -8.25 1.18
CA SER A 24 15.33 -7.04 1.50
C SER A 24 15.73 -6.23 0.25
N CYS A 25 15.86 -6.89 -0.90
CA CYS A 25 16.09 -6.23 -2.20
C CYS A 25 14.80 -5.71 -2.88
N GLY A 26 13.63 -5.86 -2.24
CA GLY A 26 12.38 -5.22 -2.67
C GLY A 26 11.49 -6.05 -3.61
N TYR A 27 11.84 -7.30 -3.91
CA TYR A 27 11.00 -8.17 -4.74
C TYR A 27 9.89 -8.83 -3.94
N ILE A 28 8.71 -8.89 -4.53
CA ILE A 28 7.51 -9.47 -3.93
C ILE A 28 7.24 -10.83 -4.56
N SER A 29 7.09 -11.88 -3.74
CA SER A 29 6.83 -13.25 -4.20
C SER A 29 5.62 -13.84 -3.48
N CYS A 30 4.75 -14.55 -4.20
CA CYS A 30 3.68 -15.33 -3.57
C CYS A 30 4.25 -16.61 -2.95
N LYS A 31 3.55 -17.16 -1.95
CA LYS A 31 3.96 -18.38 -1.25
C LYS A 31 4.29 -19.54 -2.20
N THR A 32 3.49 -19.77 -3.25
CA THR A 32 3.76 -20.83 -4.23
C THR A 32 5.13 -20.65 -4.91
N CYS A 33 5.47 -19.44 -5.35
CA CYS A 33 6.75 -19.20 -6.01
C CYS A 33 7.93 -19.28 -5.03
N THR A 34 7.71 -18.99 -3.74
CA THR A 34 8.69 -19.15 -2.66
C THR A 34 8.89 -20.63 -2.31
N ASP A 35 7.78 -21.37 -2.16
CA ASP A 35 7.60 -22.83 -2.12
C ASP A 35 8.62 -23.59 -2.98
N GLU A 36 8.71 -23.13 -4.22
CA GLU A 36 9.48 -23.71 -5.32
C GLU A 36 10.96 -23.24 -5.35
N CYS A 37 11.49 -22.62 -4.28
CA CYS A 37 12.92 -22.29 -4.20
C CYS A 37 13.48 -22.25 -2.78
N THR A 38 14.81 -22.26 -2.71
CA THR A 38 15.58 -22.01 -1.51
C THR A 38 15.30 -20.59 -1.00
N LEU A 39 14.75 -20.48 0.21
CA LEU A 39 14.33 -19.22 0.86
C LEU A 39 15.43 -18.15 0.94
N ASP A 40 16.69 -18.57 0.84
CA ASP A 40 17.84 -17.73 1.15
C ASP A 40 18.36 -16.93 -0.05
N THR A 41 17.90 -17.24 -1.27
CA THR A 41 18.36 -16.57 -2.50
C THR A 41 17.18 -15.97 -3.26
N CYS A 42 17.27 -14.68 -3.57
CA CYS A 42 16.23 -14.03 -4.35
C CYS A 42 16.20 -14.56 -5.79
N LYS A 43 15.03 -15.02 -6.27
CA LYS A 43 14.86 -15.46 -7.68
C LYS A 43 15.07 -14.37 -8.72
N MET A 44 15.05 -13.09 -8.32
CA MET A 44 15.06 -11.96 -9.25
C MET A 44 16.43 -11.30 -9.36
N CYS A 45 17.17 -11.17 -8.25
CA CYS A 45 18.53 -10.63 -8.26
C CYS A 45 19.62 -11.70 -8.03
N HIS A 46 19.24 -12.94 -7.69
CA HIS A 46 20.15 -14.07 -7.44
C HIS A 46 21.12 -13.91 -6.25
N ASP A 47 20.94 -12.86 -5.45
CA ASP A 47 21.74 -12.61 -4.24
C ASP A 47 21.05 -13.13 -2.97
N PRO A 48 21.83 -13.41 -1.89
CA PRO A 48 21.29 -13.70 -0.57
C PRO A 48 20.40 -12.56 -0.06
N CYS A 49 19.17 -12.86 0.35
CA CYS A 49 18.21 -11.85 0.80
C CYS A 49 17.39 -12.36 1.98
N SER A 50 17.14 -11.49 2.96
CA SER A 50 16.16 -11.78 4.01
C SER A 50 14.75 -11.65 3.45
N THR A 51 13.83 -12.52 3.88
CA THR A 51 12.41 -12.46 3.50
C THR A 51 11.53 -12.09 4.69
N ALA A 52 10.47 -11.33 4.43
CA ALA A 52 9.47 -10.96 5.42
C ALA A 52 8.06 -11.19 4.87
N ALA A 53 7.17 -11.78 5.67
CA ALA A 53 5.79 -12.04 5.26
C ALA A 53 4.97 -10.74 5.18
N LEU A 54 4.41 -10.48 4.01
CA LEU A 54 3.44 -9.41 3.77
C LEU A 54 2.15 -9.71 4.55
N SER A 55 2.03 -9.10 5.72
CA SER A 55 0.94 -9.31 6.65
C SER A 55 0.53 -8.01 7.37
N ASN A 56 -0.55 -8.08 8.13
CA ASN A 56 -0.99 -6.97 8.97
C ASN A 56 -0.08 -6.72 10.18
N ASN A 57 0.83 -7.65 10.51
CA ASN A 57 1.75 -7.56 11.63
C ASN A 57 3.03 -6.78 11.30
N MET A 58 3.18 -6.29 10.06
CA MET A 58 4.27 -5.41 9.67
C MET A 58 4.19 -4.05 10.37
N ALA A 59 5.35 -3.41 10.53
CA ALA A 59 5.42 -2.02 10.97
C ALA A 59 4.45 -1.13 10.14
N PRO A 60 3.62 -0.30 10.77
CA PRO A 60 2.62 0.52 10.07
C PRO A 60 3.18 1.33 8.90
N GLU A 61 4.38 1.90 9.09
CA GLU A 61 5.11 2.70 8.11
C GLU A 61 5.58 1.91 6.88
N VAL A 62 5.83 0.61 7.02
CA VAL A 62 6.17 -0.26 5.89
C VAL A 62 4.89 -0.73 5.21
N ARG A 63 3.87 -1.09 6.01
CA ARG A 63 2.57 -1.57 5.50
C ARG A 63 1.85 -0.55 4.63
N LYS A 64 2.00 0.76 4.89
CA LYS A 64 1.41 1.82 4.05
C LYS A 64 1.96 1.84 2.62
N LEU A 65 3.16 1.32 2.39
CA LEU A 65 3.77 1.24 1.05
C LEU A 65 3.03 0.25 0.14
N PHE A 66 2.29 -0.69 0.73
CA PHE A 66 1.51 -1.71 0.02
C PHE A 66 0.00 -1.40 0.01
N LYS A 67 -0.35 -0.11 0.12
CA LYS A 67 -1.73 0.41 0.01
C LYS A 67 -1.85 1.34 -1.19
N ASP A 68 -3.07 1.53 -1.67
CA ASP A 68 -3.40 2.36 -2.83
C ASP A 68 -2.99 3.82 -2.59
N ALA A 69 -1.90 4.21 -3.25
CA ALA A 69 -1.37 5.56 -3.22
C ALA A 69 -2.36 6.57 -3.79
N HIS A 70 -3.14 6.20 -4.81
CA HIS A 70 -4.11 7.09 -5.45
C HIS A 70 -5.27 7.43 -4.51
N ARG A 71 -5.73 6.46 -3.70
CA ARG A 71 -6.70 6.73 -2.63
C ARG A 71 -6.15 7.72 -1.59
N ASN A 72 -4.88 7.62 -1.23
CA ASN A 72 -4.25 8.55 -0.29
C ASN A 72 -4.10 9.96 -0.89
N LEU A 73 -3.69 10.06 -2.16
CA LEU A 73 -3.60 11.33 -2.87
C LEU A 73 -4.96 12.03 -2.98
N ARG A 74 -6.03 11.29 -3.31
CA ARG A 74 -7.39 11.85 -3.33
C ARG A 74 -7.80 12.43 -1.99
N ARG A 75 -7.51 11.74 -0.89
CA ARG A 75 -7.78 12.24 0.45
C ARG A 75 -7.00 13.51 0.77
N ALA A 76 -5.70 13.50 0.51
CA ALA A 76 -4.87 14.68 0.72
C ALA A 76 -5.38 15.88 -0.10
N SER A 77 -5.79 15.65 -1.34
CA SER A 77 -6.43 16.66 -2.19
C SER A 77 -7.72 17.21 -1.57
N MET A 78 -8.64 16.34 -1.15
CA MET A 78 -9.90 16.78 -0.51
C MET A 78 -9.65 17.58 0.78
N THR A 79 -8.70 17.14 1.61
CA THR A 79 -8.32 17.84 2.84
C THR A 79 -7.74 19.21 2.54
N SER A 80 -6.89 19.33 1.51
CA SER A 80 -6.32 20.60 1.07
C SER A 80 -7.42 21.58 0.60
N GLU A 81 -8.38 21.11 -0.21
CA GLU A 81 -9.50 21.94 -0.66
C GLU A 81 -10.39 22.42 0.51
N PHE A 82 -10.69 21.53 1.45
CA PHE A 82 -11.41 21.91 2.67
C PHE A 82 -10.65 22.98 3.44
N GLN A 83 -9.34 22.80 3.65
CA GLN A 83 -8.51 23.78 4.34
C GLN A 83 -8.49 25.13 3.64
N LYS A 84 -8.45 25.20 2.30
CA LYS A 84 -8.50 26.46 1.54
C LYS A 84 -9.79 27.25 1.80
N ILE A 85 -10.93 26.56 1.83
CA ILE A 85 -12.24 27.18 2.11
C ILE A 85 -12.26 27.77 3.53
N HIS A 86 -11.57 27.14 4.47
CA HIS A 86 -11.55 27.55 5.87
C HIS A 86 -10.35 28.44 6.27
N SER A 87 -9.28 28.48 5.48
CA SER A 87 -8.10 29.31 5.71
C SER A 87 -8.25 30.72 5.14
N TRP A 88 -9.12 30.93 4.15
CA TRP A 88 -9.51 32.27 3.73
C TRP A 88 -10.33 32.91 4.86
N SER A 89 -9.75 33.92 5.50
CA SER A 89 -10.32 34.76 6.56
C SER A 89 -11.43 35.68 6.02
N GLY A 90 -12.43 35.09 5.36
CA GLY A 90 -13.60 35.74 4.82
C GLY A 90 -14.87 35.17 5.45
N PHE A 91 -14.96 35.21 6.79
CA PHE A 91 -16.25 35.19 7.48
C PHE A 91 -17.02 36.47 7.10
N ALA A 92 -17.56 36.51 5.89
CA ALA A 92 -18.53 37.51 5.48
C ALA A 92 -19.67 36.78 4.77
N SER A 93 -20.67 36.45 5.58
CA SER A 93 -22.05 36.12 5.20
C SER A 93 -22.32 34.76 4.53
N THR A 94 -23.04 33.93 5.28
CA THR A 94 -24.11 33.02 4.81
C THR A 94 -23.82 32.11 3.62
N ARG A 95 -23.52 30.83 3.92
CA ARG A 95 -24.13 29.74 3.15
C ARG A 95 -24.47 28.58 4.07
N SER A 96 -25.76 28.24 4.05
CA SER A 96 -26.42 27.22 4.86
C SER A 96 -25.65 25.89 4.87
N LYS A 97 -25.54 25.31 6.07
CA LYS A 97 -24.90 24.02 6.35
C LYS A 97 -25.70 22.90 5.65
N SER A 98 -25.07 22.22 4.71
CA SER A 98 -25.53 20.93 4.16
C SER A 98 -24.31 20.09 3.80
N TRP A 99 -23.56 19.63 4.80
CA TRP A 99 -22.43 18.71 4.61
C TRP A 99 -22.42 17.54 5.61
N LEU A 100 -23.55 17.31 6.31
CA LEU A 100 -23.76 16.17 7.21
C LEU A 100 -24.99 15.35 6.81
N ALA A 101 -25.11 15.01 5.53
CA ALA A 101 -26.05 14.01 5.05
C ALA A 101 -25.25 12.85 4.43
#